data_AF-A0A2S0WMF7-F1
#
_entry.id   AF-A0A2S0WMF7-F1
#
_cell.length_a   1.000
_cell.length_b   1.000
_cell.length_c   1.000
_cell.angle_alpha   90.00
_cell.angle_beta   90.00
_cell.angle_gamma   90.00
#
_symmetry.space_group_name_H-M   'P 1'
#
loop_
_entity.id
_entity.type
_entity.pdbx_description
1 polymer ?
#
loop_
_entity_poly.entity_id
_entity_poly.type
_entity_poly.pdbx_seq_one_letter_code
_entity_poly.pdbx_strand_id
1 'polypeptide(L)'
;MHRTAALLVATIVATTTLAACGGDSEYCAAVKKDESTLNTFGKKRTDAAFAKYRRTTRTLATLAPEGAKKDWTALTTALNGVVDAQKAVGLKLEDISASSVAKLPVEQSESLSDAYTAFNKAVARHGKRVEANVKSECGVELQ
;
A
#
# COMPACT_ATOMS: atom_id res chain seq x y z
N MET A 1 51.98 -12.30 -39.21
CA MET A 1 51.68 -11.79 -37.85
C MET A 1 50.54 -10.79 -38.02
N HIS A 2 49.29 -11.23 -37.85
CA HIS A 2 48.39 -10.79 -36.76
C HIS A 2 48.26 -9.25 -36.65
N ARG A 3 47.10 -8.60 -36.64
CA ARG A 3 45.68 -8.96 -36.60
C ARG A 3 44.91 -7.62 -36.83
N THR A 4 43.74 -7.72 -37.46
CA THR A 4 42.55 -6.84 -37.38
C THR A 4 42.38 -6.12 -36.02
N ALA A 5 41.70 -4.97 -35.85
CA ALA A 5 40.37 -4.59 -36.36
C ALA A 5 40.06 -3.12 -36.05
N ALA A 6 39.18 -2.52 -36.86
CA ALA A 6 38.39 -1.33 -36.53
C ALA A 6 37.33 -1.65 -35.45
N LEU A 7 36.90 -0.66 -34.66
CA LEU A 7 35.58 -0.64 -34.00
C LEU A 7 35.20 0.77 -33.52
N LEU A 8 34.30 1.39 -34.29
CA LEU A 8 33.38 2.46 -33.89
C LEU A 8 32.13 1.80 -33.31
N VAL A 9 31.72 2.10 -32.08
CA VAL A 9 30.33 1.88 -31.64
C VAL A 9 29.92 2.95 -30.62
N ALA A 10 28.94 3.76 -31.01
CA ALA A 10 28.16 4.64 -30.15
C ALA A 10 27.29 3.80 -29.20
N THR A 11 27.50 3.93 -27.89
CA THR A 11 26.61 3.34 -26.88
C THR A 11 25.36 4.20 -26.74
N ILE A 12 24.32 3.78 -27.45
CA ILE A 12 22.92 4.12 -27.23
C ILE A 12 22.54 3.64 -25.82
N VAL A 13 22.26 4.56 -24.90
CA VAL A 13 21.58 4.24 -23.63
C VAL A 13 20.08 4.24 -23.94
N ALA A 14 19.58 3.14 -24.50
CA ALA A 14 18.16 2.90 -24.69
C ALA A 14 17.74 1.67 -23.87
N THR A 15 16.78 1.93 -22.97
CA THR A 15 15.72 1.02 -22.54
C THR A 15 16.13 -0.34 -21.98
N THR A 16 16.42 -0.38 -20.68
CA THR A 16 16.20 -1.59 -19.86
C THR A 16 14.70 -1.73 -19.56
N THR A 17 13.88 -2.01 -20.55
CA THR A 17 12.54 -2.61 -20.35
C THR A 17 12.54 -3.99 -20.97
N LEU A 18 13.52 -4.81 -20.59
CA LEU A 18 13.42 -6.26 -20.67
C LEU A 18 12.62 -6.74 -19.45
N ALA A 19 11.31 -6.48 -19.44
CA ALA A 19 10.39 -7.32 -18.69
C ALA A 19 9.85 -8.37 -19.67
N ALA A 20 10.16 -9.62 -19.36
CA ALA A 20 9.97 -10.78 -20.20
C ALA A 20 8.52 -11.04 -20.63
N CYS A 21 8.40 -11.62 -21.82
CA CYS A 21 7.31 -12.44 -22.36
C CYS A 21 6.23 -12.93 -21.35
N GLY A 22 5.01 -12.40 -21.50
CA GLY A 22 3.78 -13.20 -21.38
C GLY A 22 3.19 -13.49 -19.99
N GLY A 23 3.69 -12.90 -18.90
CA GLY A 23 3.11 -13.02 -17.55
C GLY A 23 2.95 -11.68 -16.86
N ASP A 24 1.97 -11.55 -15.97
CA ASP A 24 1.83 -10.37 -15.11
C ASP A 24 3.11 -10.16 -14.28
N SER A 25 3.52 -8.90 -14.07
CA SER A 25 4.57 -8.57 -13.11
C SER A 25 4.19 -9.07 -11.71
N GLU A 26 5.17 -9.34 -10.82
CA GLU A 26 4.88 -9.79 -9.46
C GLU A 26 3.95 -8.82 -8.70
N TYR A 27 4.12 -7.51 -8.96
CA TYR A 27 3.22 -6.47 -8.45
C TYR A 27 1.79 -6.67 -8.96
N CYS A 28 1.58 -6.80 -10.27
CA CYS A 28 0.25 -6.93 -10.85
C CYS A 28 -0.42 -8.27 -10.51
N ALA A 29 0.36 -9.35 -10.42
CA ALA A 29 -0.12 -10.63 -9.92
C ALA A 29 -0.59 -10.51 -8.46
N ALA A 30 0.15 -9.79 -7.61
CA ALA A 30 -0.24 -9.54 -6.22
C ALA A 30 -1.50 -8.65 -6.12
N VAL A 31 -1.60 -7.61 -6.94
CA VAL A 31 -2.79 -6.75 -7.03
C VAL A 31 -4.03 -7.58 -7.39
N LYS A 32 -3.97 -8.37 -8.47
CA LYS A 32 -5.10 -9.22 -8.91
C LYS A 32 -5.48 -10.25 -7.85
N LYS A 33 -4.49 -10.89 -7.22
CA LYS A 33 -4.70 -11.84 -6.12
C LYS A 33 -5.46 -11.21 -4.95
N ASP A 34 -5.13 -9.98 -4.59
CA ASP A 34 -5.70 -9.27 -3.44
C ASP A 34 -6.80 -8.25 -3.79
N GLU A 35 -7.29 -8.25 -5.03
CA GLU A 35 -8.24 -7.25 -5.54
C GLU A 35 -9.49 -7.08 -4.65
N SER A 36 -10.08 -8.19 -4.21
CA SER A 36 -11.23 -8.17 -3.29
C SER A 36 -10.91 -7.49 -1.95
N THR A 37 -9.67 -7.67 -1.46
CA THR A 37 -9.19 -6.99 -0.24
C THR A 37 -9.06 -5.49 -0.50
N LEU A 38 -8.48 -5.10 -1.63
CA LEU A 38 -8.28 -3.71 -2.02
C LEU A 38 -9.61 -2.97 -2.24
N ASN A 39 -10.58 -3.59 -2.90
CA ASN A 39 -11.92 -3.03 -3.12
C ASN A 39 -12.76 -2.89 -1.84
N THR A 40 -12.32 -3.48 -0.73
CA THR A 40 -12.95 -3.31 0.58
C THR A 40 -12.11 -2.45 1.53
N PHE A 41 -10.98 -1.90 1.07
CA PHE A 41 -10.02 -1.19 1.90
C PHE A 41 -10.69 -0.09 2.73
N GLY A 42 -10.53 -0.15 4.05
CA GLY A 42 -11.15 0.81 4.99
C GLY A 42 -12.66 0.73 5.14
N LYS A 43 -13.38 -0.05 4.29
CA LYS A 43 -14.84 -0.24 4.38
C LYS A 43 -15.22 -1.14 5.54
N LYS A 44 -14.43 -2.19 5.81
CA LYS A 44 -14.65 -3.10 6.95
C LYS A 44 -13.81 -2.64 8.15
N ARG A 45 -14.49 -2.28 9.24
CA ARG A 45 -13.89 -1.81 10.50
C ARG A 45 -13.78 -2.96 11.50
N THR A 46 -12.94 -3.95 11.21
CA THR A 46 -12.65 -5.05 12.12
C THR A 46 -11.14 -5.32 12.17
N ASP A 47 -10.67 -5.88 13.29
CA ASP A 47 -9.26 -6.23 13.48
C ASP A 47 -8.76 -7.17 12.38
N ALA A 48 -9.57 -8.17 12.03
CA ALA A 48 -9.27 -9.13 10.97
C ALA A 48 -9.13 -8.45 9.60
N ALA A 49 -10.01 -7.50 9.28
CA ALA A 49 -9.95 -6.76 8.03
C ALA A 49 -8.70 -5.88 7.97
N PHE A 50 -8.43 -5.11 9.03
CA PHE A 50 -7.24 -4.24 9.10
C PHE A 50 -5.94 -5.03 9.08
N ALA A 51 -5.89 -6.21 9.71
CA ALA A 51 -4.76 -7.12 9.59
C ALA A 51 -4.56 -7.61 8.14
N LYS A 52 -5.65 -7.88 7.41
CA LYS A 52 -5.58 -8.24 5.99
C LYS A 52 -5.07 -7.06 5.15
N TYR A 53 -5.62 -5.85 5.34
CA TYR A 53 -5.17 -4.64 4.65
C TYR A 53 -3.69 -4.35 4.90
N ARG A 54 -3.21 -4.49 6.13
CA ARG A 54 -1.78 -4.32 6.48
C ARG A 54 -0.88 -5.32 5.76
N ARG A 55 -1.29 -6.58 5.66
CA ARG A 55 -0.51 -7.59 4.93
C ARG A 55 -0.49 -7.28 3.44
N THR A 56 -1.64 -7.05 2.83
CA THR A 56 -1.75 -6.70 1.41
C THR A 56 -0.95 -5.45 1.07
N THR A 57 -1.13 -4.34 1.79
CA THR A 57 -0.40 -3.08 1.51
C THR A 57 1.11 -3.22 1.72
N ARG A 58 1.57 -4.00 2.71
CA ARG A 58 3.00 -4.29 2.89
C ARG A 58 3.59 -5.10 1.74
N THR A 59 2.88 -6.12 1.28
CA THR A 59 3.29 -6.91 0.11
C THR A 59 3.40 -6.01 -1.12
N LEU A 60 2.38 -5.20 -1.38
CA LEU A 60 2.36 -4.28 -2.52
C LEU A 60 3.45 -3.21 -2.41
N ALA A 61 3.73 -2.67 -1.22
CA ALA A 61 4.84 -1.74 -1.02
C ALA A 61 6.21 -2.37 -1.35
N THR A 62 6.35 -3.68 -1.20
CA THR A 62 7.61 -4.38 -1.50
C THR A 62 7.78 -4.60 -3.01
N LEU A 63 6.69 -4.91 -3.71
CA LEU A 63 6.70 -5.29 -5.13
C LEU A 63 6.47 -4.11 -6.08
N ALA A 64 5.87 -3.03 -5.59
CA ALA A 64 5.46 -1.91 -6.42
C ALA A 64 6.65 -1.20 -7.08
N PRO A 65 6.47 -0.66 -8.30
CA PRO A 65 7.44 0.23 -8.91
C PRO A 65 7.65 1.48 -8.03
N GLU A 66 8.81 2.12 -8.16
CA GLU A 66 9.25 3.23 -7.30
C GLU A 66 8.20 4.36 -7.17
N GLY A 67 7.43 4.63 -8.22
CA GLY A 67 6.36 5.63 -8.21
C GLY A 67 5.21 5.30 -7.25
N ALA A 68 4.86 4.03 -7.07
CA ALA A 68 3.76 3.60 -6.20
C ALA A 68 4.22 3.07 -4.84
N LYS A 69 5.49 2.65 -4.73
CA LYS A 69 6.10 2.14 -3.50
C LYS A 69 5.93 3.08 -2.31
N LYS A 70 6.17 4.38 -2.51
CA LYS A 70 6.02 5.41 -1.46
C LYS A 70 4.57 5.53 -0.99
N ASP A 71 3.62 5.46 -1.92
CA ASP A 71 2.20 5.57 -1.59
C ASP A 71 1.68 4.33 -0.84
N TRP A 72 2.05 3.11 -1.29
CA TRP A 72 1.76 1.89 -0.55
C TRP A 72 2.38 1.85 0.84
N THR A 73 3.62 2.34 0.98
CA THR A 73 4.32 2.44 2.26
C THR A 73 3.59 3.41 3.21
N ALA A 74 3.13 4.56 2.71
CA ALA A 74 2.37 5.53 3.50
C ALA A 74 1.05 4.93 4.02
N LEU A 75 0.31 4.23 3.16
CA LEU A 75 -0.93 3.54 3.54
C LEU A 75 -0.66 2.43 4.58
N THR A 76 0.39 1.63 4.38
CA THR A 76 0.80 0.58 5.33
C THR A 76 1.14 1.17 6.70
N THR A 77 1.88 2.29 6.71
CA THR A 77 2.31 2.96 7.93
C THR A 77 1.11 3.49 8.71
N ALA A 78 0.18 4.16 8.01
CA ALA A 78 -1.01 4.70 8.66
C ALA A 78 -1.93 3.61 9.21
N LEU A 79 -2.05 2.47 8.51
CA LEU A 79 -2.75 1.29 9.02
C LEU A 79 -2.10 0.70 10.27
N ASN A 80 -0.77 0.63 10.33
CA ASN A 80 -0.08 0.18 11.54
C ASN A 80 -0.39 1.13 12.70
N GLY A 81 -0.36 2.45 12.48
CA GLY A 81 -0.69 3.45 13.49
C GLY A 81 -2.08 3.25 14.12
N VAL A 82 -3.09 2.96 13.31
CA VAL A 82 -4.44 2.65 13.81
C VAL A 82 -4.43 1.40 14.68
N VAL A 83 -3.85 0.29 14.20
CA VAL A 83 -3.84 -0.97 14.95
C VAL A 83 -3.03 -0.86 16.25
N ASP A 84 -1.91 -0.14 16.23
CA ASP A 84 -1.06 0.06 17.39
C ASP A 84 -1.74 0.94 18.45
N ALA A 85 -2.41 2.03 18.03
CA ALA A 85 -3.18 2.88 18.92
C ALA A 85 -4.34 2.13 19.60
N GLN A 86 -5.04 1.28 18.83
CA GLN A 86 -6.10 0.44 19.36
C GLN A 86 -5.60 -0.59 20.37
N LYS A 87 -4.48 -1.25 20.06
CA LYS A 87 -3.83 -2.18 20.98
C LYS A 87 -3.41 -1.48 22.27
N ALA A 88 -2.93 -0.24 22.20
CA ALA A 88 -2.51 0.54 23.36
C ALA A 88 -3.68 0.83 24.32
N VAL A 89 -4.90 1.03 23.79
CA VAL A 89 -6.09 1.31 24.59
C VAL A 89 -6.95 0.06 24.86
N GLY A 90 -6.54 -1.11 24.37
CA GLY A 90 -7.23 -2.38 24.60
C GLY A 90 -8.60 -2.51 23.91
N LEU A 91 -8.86 -1.73 22.85
CA LEU A 91 -10.13 -1.77 22.10
C LEU A 91 -9.94 -2.44 20.74
N LYS A 92 -10.80 -3.39 20.39
CA LYS A 92 -10.89 -3.93 19.03
C LYS A 92 -11.58 -2.95 18.10
N LEU A 93 -11.28 -2.99 16.80
CA LEU A 93 -11.92 -2.12 15.80
C LEU A 93 -13.44 -2.22 15.81
N GLU A 94 -13.96 -3.45 15.88
CA GLU A 94 -15.39 -3.72 15.89
C GLU A 94 -16.11 -3.24 17.17
N ASP A 95 -15.36 -3.01 18.26
CA ASP A 95 -15.90 -2.58 19.55
C ASP A 95 -15.84 -1.05 19.73
N ILE A 96 -15.21 -0.33 18.79
CA ILE A 96 -15.09 1.13 18.85
C ILE A 96 -16.44 1.79 18.59
N SER A 97 -16.86 2.54 19.60
CA SER A 97 -18.06 3.37 19.65
C SER A 97 -17.79 4.63 20.47
N ALA A 98 -18.63 5.66 20.33
CA ALA A 98 -18.51 6.88 21.12
C ALA A 98 -18.48 6.60 22.63
N SER A 99 -19.25 5.61 23.10
CA SER A 99 -19.29 5.22 24.51
C SER A 99 -18.02 4.48 24.96
N SER A 100 -17.42 3.64 24.10
CA SER A 100 -16.14 3.00 24.41
C SER A 100 -15.00 4.01 24.50
N VAL A 101 -14.99 5.01 23.62
CA VAL A 101 -13.95 6.06 23.57
C VAL A 101 -14.10 7.01 24.75
N ALA A 102 -15.33 7.38 25.13
CA ALA A 102 -15.60 8.25 26.28
C ALA A 102 -15.18 7.66 27.64
N LYS A 103 -14.92 6.35 27.71
CA LYS A 103 -14.40 5.67 28.91
C LYS A 103 -12.88 5.69 29.01
N LEU A 104 -12.19 6.07 27.93
CA LEU A 104 -10.74 6.15 27.92
C LEU A 104 -10.27 7.43 28.64
N PRO A 105 -9.08 7.41 29.26
CA PRO A 105 -8.38 8.64 29.63
C PRO A 105 -8.27 9.58 28.43
N VAL A 106 -8.30 10.90 28.68
CA VAL A 106 -8.29 11.93 27.63
C VAL A 106 -7.13 11.70 26.66
N GLU A 107 -5.93 11.49 27.18
CA GLU A 107 -4.71 11.31 26.41
C GLU A 107 -4.78 10.06 25.50
N GLN A 108 -5.43 8.99 25.99
CA GLN A 108 -5.63 7.76 25.20
C GLN A 108 -6.68 7.96 24.11
N SER A 109 -7.76 8.69 24.41
CA SER A 109 -8.79 9.02 23.41
C SER A 109 -8.25 9.95 22.31
N GLU A 110 -7.40 10.91 22.67
CA GLU A 110 -6.73 11.83 21.74
C GLU A 110 -5.75 11.07 20.85
N SER A 111 -4.88 10.24 21.43
CA SER A 111 -3.95 9.41 20.67
C SER A 111 -4.66 8.48 19.68
N LEU A 112 -5.77 7.86 20.09
CA LEU A 112 -6.59 7.04 19.20
C LEU A 112 -7.20 7.87 18.07
N SER A 113 -7.76 9.05 18.38
CA SER A 113 -8.33 9.97 17.40
C SER A 113 -7.29 10.47 16.38
N ASP A 114 -6.09 10.78 16.84
CA ASP A 114 -4.98 11.21 16.00
C ASP A 114 -4.54 10.11 15.03
N ALA A 115 -4.49 8.85 15.48
CA ALA A 115 -4.18 7.71 14.62
C ALA A 115 -5.21 7.55 13.49
N TYR A 116 -6.50 7.65 13.80
CA TYR A 116 -7.56 7.61 12.77
C TYR A 116 -7.50 8.81 11.83
N THR A 117 -7.20 10.00 12.36
CA THR A 117 -7.01 11.22 11.57
C THR A 117 -5.85 11.07 10.60
N ALA A 118 -4.72 10.54 11.06
CA ALA A 118 -3.55 10.27 10.22
C ALA A 118 -3.86 9.24 9.14
N PHE A 119 -4.58 8.16 9.48
CA PHE A 119 -5.06 7.18 8.51
C PHE A 119 -5.94 7.81 7.43
N ASN A 120 -6.95 8.57 7.82
CA ASN A 120 -7.84 9.24 6.87
C ASN A 120 -7.08 10.21 5.95
N LYS A 121 -6.13 10.98 6.50
CA LYS A 121 -5.25 11.87 5.72
C LYS A 121 -4.38 11.08 4.74
N ALA A 122 -3.84 9.94 5.15
CA ALA A 122 -3.05 9.08 4.29
C ALA A 122 -3.89 8.49 3.15
N VAL A 123 -5.10 8.02 3.44
CA VAL A 123 -6.02 7.52 2.40
C VAL A 123 -6.39 8.63 1.42
N ALA A 124 -6.78 9.80 1.91
CA ALA A 124 -7.13 10.94 1.05
C ALA A 124 -5.96 11.39 0.15
N ARG A 125 -4.74 11.38 0.69
CA ARG A 125 -3.55 11.79 -0.05
C ARG A 125 -3.06 10.71 -1.02
N HIS A 126 -3.01 9.45 -0.62
CA HIS A 126 -2.30 8.38 -1.34
C HIS A 126 -3.23 7.42 -2.09
N GLY A 127 -4.50 7.29 -1.66
CA GLY A 127 -5.47 6.33 -2.20
C GLY A 127 -5.68 6.46 -3.72
N LYS A 128 -6.03 7.65 -4.19
CA LYS A 128 -6.24 7.87 -5.64
C LYS A 128 -4.99 7.68 -6.48
N ARG A 129 -3.79 7.88 -5.92
CA ARG A 129 -2.54 7.63 -6.64
C ARG A 129 -2.25 6.14 -6.77
N VAL A 130 -2.49 5.34 -5.73
CA VAL A 130 -2.34 3.88 -5.85
C VAL A 130 -3.40 3.29 -6.78
N GLU A 131 -4.65 3.77 -6.74
CA GLU A 131 -5.69 3.36 -7.69
C GLU A 131 -5.28 3.66 -9.14
N ALA A 132 -4.82 4.89 -9.40
CA ALA A 132 -4.37 5.30 -10.74
C ALA A 132 -3.17 4.47 -11.23
N ASN A 133 -2.18 4.22 -10.34
CA ASN A 133 -1.04 3.38 -10.68
C ASN A 133 -1.46 1.94 -10.96
N VAL A 134 -2.31 1.35 -10.13
CA VAL A 134 -2.83 -0.02 -10.33
C VAL A 134 -3.57 -0.12 -11.66
N LYS A 135 -4.40 0.86 -12.00
CA LYS A 135 -5.09 0.90 -13.29
C LYS A 135 -4.10 1.00 -14.46
N SER A 136 -3.10 1.88 -14.35
CA SER A 136 -2.12 2.12 -15.42
C SER A 136 -1.17 0.95 -15.65
N GLU A 137 -0.62 0.37 -14.57
CA GLU A 137 0.41 -0.67 -14.64
C GLU A 137 -0.19 -2.07 -14.79
N CYS A 138 -1.36 -2.31 -14.18
CA CYS A 138 -1.93 -3.66 -14.05
C CYS A 138 -3.27 -3.84 -14.75
N GLY A 139 -3.89 -2.77 -15.27
CA GLY A 139 -5.20 -2.82 -15.90
C GLY A 139 -6.34 -3.19 -14.94
N VAL A 140 -6.13 -3.07 -13.63
CA VAL A 140 -7.14 -3.39 -12.60
C VAL A 140 -7.80 -2.09 -12.12
N GLU A 141 -9.12 -2.08 -12.04
CA GLU A 141 -9.89 -0.93 -11.54
C GLU A 141 -10.36 -1.18 -10.11
N LEU A 142 -9.81 -0.38 -9.18
CA LEU A 142 -10.13 -0.47 -7.76
C LEU A 142 -11.27 0.49 -7.38
N GLN A 143 -12.12 0.09 -6.43
CA GLN A 143 -13.36 0.78 -6.01
C GLN A 143 -13.33 1.38 -4.60
#